data_AF-A0A1M6BRR5-F1
#
_entry.id   AF-A0A1M6BRR5-F1
#
_cell.length_a   1.000
_cell.length_b   1.000
_cell.length_c   1.000
_cell.angle_alpha   90.00
_cell.angle_beta   90.00
_cell.angle_gamma   90.00
#
_symmetry.space_group_name_H-M   'P 1'
#
loop_
_entity.id
_entity.type
_entity.pdbx_description
1 polymer ?
#
loop_
_entity_poly.entity_id
_entity_poly.type
_entity_poly.pdbx_seq_one_letter_code
_entity_poly.pdbx_strand_id
1 'polypeptide(L)'
;MNQPVPHKITQCSICPHTNEACKIGYEMARKLCQSIDAGGTMISDEFEISGHVEMVGCTRPCTGAFHATKTACHMFGDVEDGADIEVLLTEIAPVAAITLEQSAVWLA
;
A
#
# COMPACT_ATOMS: atom_id res chain seq x y z
N MET A 1 -17.85 21.86 16.13
CA MET A 1 -16.45 21.79 16.58
C MET A 1 -15.99 20.37 16.27
N ASN A 2 -15.43 20.13 15.09
CA ASN A 2 -14.95 18.80 14.69
C ASN A 2 -13.42 18.88 14.66
N GLN A 3 -12.76 18.27 15.65
CA GLN A 3 -11.30 18.22 15.68
C GLN A 3 -10.82 17.18 14.66
N PRO A 4 -9.73 17.42 13.92
CA PRO A 4 -9.24 16.45 12.94
C PRO A 4 -8.67 15.25 13.69
N VAL A 5 -9.12 14.06 13.33
CA VAL A 5 -8.61 12.82 13.93
C VAL A 5 -7.28 12.49 13.24
N PRO A 6 -6.15 12.39 13.96
CA PRO A 6 -4.88 12.05 13.35
C PRO A 6 -4.81 10.53 13.16
N HIS A 7 -4.95 10.06 11.92
CA HIS A 7 -4.77 8.66 11.61
C HIS A 7 -3.52 8.46 10.75
N LYS A 8 -2.41 8.19 11.42
CA LYS A 8 -1.22 7.61 10.80
C LYS A 8 -0.94 6.26 11.43
N ILE A 9 -1.49 5.22 10.84
CA ILE A 9 -1.07 3.84 11.11
C ILE A 9 -0.39 3.33 9.84
N THR A 10 0.94 3.44 9.83
CA THR A 10 1.76 2.82 8.78
C THR A 10 2.14 1.44 9.28
N GLN A 11 1.32 0.43 8.98
CA GLN A 11 1.76 -0.94 9.19
C GLN A 11 2.74 -1.28 8.07
N CYS A 12 4.03 -1.13 8.38
CA CYS A 12 5.10 -1.68 7.56
C CYS A 12 4.78 -3.16 7.36
N SER A 13 4.56 -3.57 6.11
CA SER A 13 4.38 -4.97 5.74
C SER A 13 5.46 -5.80 6.43
N ILE A 14 5.08 -6.60 7.42
CA ILE A 14 6.04 -7.48 8.10
C ILE A 14 6.36 -8.58 7.10
N CYS A 15 7.64 -8.80 6.86
CA CYS A 15 8.09 -9.85 5.97
C CYS A 15 7.78 -11.20 6.62
N PRO A 16 6.94 -12.06 6.00
CA PRO A 16 6.54 -13.33 6.60
C PRO A 16 7.72 -14.30 6.80
N HIS A 17 8.82 -14.10 6.06
CA HIS A 17 10.01 -14.93 6.20
C HIS A 17 10.91 -14.56 7.37
N THR A 18 10.96 -13.28 7.75
CA THR A 18 11.93 -12.76 8.74
C THR A 18 11.26 -12.20 9.97
N ASN A 19 9.95 -11.95 9.90
CA ASN A 19 9.17 -11.22 10.89
C ASN A 19 9.71 -9.79 11.17
N GLU A 20 10.51 -9.25 10.25
CA GLU A 20 11.02 -7.88 10.28
C GLU A 20 10.26 -6.98 9.28
N ALA A 21 10.48 -5.67 9.34
CA ALA A 21 9.87 -4.74 8.41
C ALA A 21 10.33 -4.99 6.96
N CYS A 22 9.39 -5.22 6.04
CA CYS A 22 9.64 -5.33 4.60
C CYS A 22 9.87 -3.95 3.99
N LYS A 23 11.11 -3.46 4.02
CA LYS A 23 11.49 -2.15 3.48
C LYS A 23 11.15 -2.00 1.99
N ILE A 24 11.27 -3.08 1.21
CA ILE A 24 11.00 -3.07 -0.23
C ILE A 24 9.51 -2.91 -0.50
N GLY A 25 8.68 -3.72 0.15
CA GLY A 25 7.22 -3.59 0.04
C GLY A 25 6.73 -2.22 0.49
N TYR A 26 7.31 -1.68 1.57
CA TYR A 26 7.02 -0.32 2.02
C TYR A 26 7.38 0.74 0.97
N GLU A 27 8.60 0.73 0.43
CA GLU A 27 9.03 1.74 -0.55
C GLU A 27 8.22 1.66 -1.85
N MET A 28 7.82 0.47 -2.28
CA MET A 28 6.93 0.30 -3.42
C MET A 28 5.56 0.93 -3.16
N ALA A 29 4.90 0.53 -2.06
CA ALA A 29 3.58 1.07 -1.70
C ALA A 29 3.64 2.60 -1.52
N ARG A 30 4.71 3.12 -0.89
CA ARG A 30 4.94 4.55 -0.72
C ARG A 30 5.04 5.29 -2.05
N LYS A 31 5.85 4.81 -2.99
CA LYS A 31 6.01 5.45 -4.32
C LYS A 31 4.75 5.37 -5.16
N LEU A 32 4.02 4.26 -5.10
CA LEU A 32 2.73 4.11 -5.78
C LEU A 32 1.74 5.15 -5.26
N CYS A 33 1.62 5.26 -3.94
CA CYS A 33 0.79 6.25 -3.27
C CYS A 33 1.18 7.69 -3.61
N GLN A 34 2.47 8.01 -3.60
CA GLN A 34 2.96 9.34 -4.02
C GLN A 34 2.64 9.65 -5.48
N SER A 35 2.67 8.65 -6.36
CA SER A 35 2.36 8.83 -7.78
C SER A 35 0.86 9.09 -8.00
N ILE A 36 0.00 8.40 -7.25
CA ILE A 36 -1.45 8.62 -7.23
C ILE A 36 -1.77 10.03 -6.70
N ASP A 37 -1.17 10.43 -5.58
CA ASP A 37 -1.32 11.77 -4.99
C ASP A 37 -0.84 12.87 -5.97
N ALA A 38 0.29 12.65 -6.65
CA ALA A 38 0.80 13.57 -7.66
C ALA A 38 -0.12 13.71 -8.89
N GLY A 39 -0.96 12.71 -9.18
CA GLY A 39 -2.01 12.80 -10.18
C GLY A 39 -3.17 13.72 -9.78
N GLY A 40 -3.35 13.99 -8.48
CA GLY A 40 -4.30 14.96 -7.95
C GLY A 40 -5.72 14.76 -8.50
N THR A 41 -6.29 15.84 -9.05
CA THR A 41 -7.67 15.84 -9.60
C THR A 41 -7.81 15.09 -10.92
N MET A 42 -6.71 14.67 -11.55
CA MET A 42 -6.76 13.85 -12.77
C MET A 42 -7.11 12.39 -12.47
N ILE A 43 -6.93 11.96 -11.22
CA ILE A 43 -7.29 10.62 -10.76
C ILE A 43 -8.75 10.65 -10.27
N SER A 44 -9.61 9.88 -10.94
CA SER A 44 -11.02 9.77 -10.57
C SER A 44 -11.16 9.04 -9.22
N ASP A 45 -12.28 9.28 -8.54
CA ASP A 45 -12.55 8.63 -7.25
C ASP A 45 -12.77 7.11 -7.39
N GLU A 46 -13.11 6.66 -8.60
CA GLU A 46 -13.23 5.26 -9.00
C GLU A 46 -11.91 4.63 -9.47
N PHE A 47 -10.78 5.34 -9.35
CA PHE A 47 -9.48 4.80 -9.73
C PHE A 47 -9.12 3.58 -8.88
N GLU A 48 -8.73 2.51 -9.57
CA GLU A 48 -8.18 1.31 -8.99
C GLU A 48 -7.05 0.77 -9.88
N ILE A 49 -5.98 0.29 -9.26
CA ILE A 49 -4.94 -0.50 -9.92
C ILE A 49 -4.50 -1.64 -9.00
N SER A 50 -4.41 -2.84 -9.57
CA SER A 50 -4.03 -4.05 -8.86
C SER A 50 -3.06 -4.85 -9.70
N GLY A 51 -2.19 -5.63 -9.06
CA GLY A 51 -1.30 -6.54 -9.77
C GLY A 51 -0.29 -7.26 -8.90
N HIS A 52 0.53 -8.07 -9.54
CA HIS A 52 1.61 -8.84 -8.93
C HIS A 52 2.96 -8.30 -9.34
N VAL A 53 3.95 -8.49 -8.47
CA VAL A 53 5.33 -8.06 -8.69
C VAL A 53 6.28 -9.10 -8.13
N GLU A 54 7.36 -9.38 -8.86
CA GLU A 54 8.49 -10.11 -8.31
C GLU A 54 9.40 -9.12 -7.56
N MET A 55 9.55 -9.30 -6.25
CA MET A 55 10.44 -8.46 -5.44
C MET A 55 11.86 -9.02 -5.44
N VAL A 56 12.69 -8.45 -6.31
CA VAL A 56 14.14 -8.72 -6.32
C VAL A 56 14.83 -7.76 -5.34
N GLY A 57 15.35 -8.29 -4.24
CA GLY A 57 16.04 -7.52 -3.19
C GLY A 57 15.75 -7.96 -1.76
N CYS A 58 14.78 -8.85 -1.56
CA CYS A 58 14.60 -9.55 -0.30
C CYS A 58 15.69 -10.62 -0.10
N THR A 59 15.78 -11.18 1.11
CA THR A 59 16.72 -12.29 1.44
C THR A 59 16.56 -13.50 0.53
N ARG A 60 15.36 -13.66 -0.05
CA ARG A 60 15.00 -14.59 -1.13
C ARG A 60 14.06 -13.87 -2.09
N PRO A 61 13.95 -14.31 -3.36
CA PRO A 61 12.85 -13.87 -4.23
C PRO A 61 11.51 -14.10 -3.54
N CYS A 62 10.65 -13.08 -3.55
CA CYS A 62 9.29 -13.19 -3.05
C CYS A 62 8.32 -12.50 -4.01
N THR A 63 7.16 -13.11 -4.19
CA THR A 63 6.06 -12.55 -4.98
C THR A 63 5.28 -11.60 -4.09
N GLY A 64 5.03 -10.39 -4.58
CA GLY A 64 4.14 -9.44 -3.95
C GLY A 64 2.86 -9.25 -4.76
N ALA A 65 1.78 -8.90 -4.08
CA ALA A 65 0.57 -8.40 -4.69
C ALA A 65 0.27 -7.00 -4.14
N PHE A 66 -0.23 -6.12 -4.99
CA PHE A 66 -0.62 -4.77 -4.59
C PHE A 66 -2.02 -4.44 -5.09
N HIS A 67 -2.70 -3.58 -4.34
CA HIS A 67 -3.96 -2.97 -4.71
C HIS A 67 -3.92 -1.51 -4.28
N ALA A 68 -4.18 -0.59 -5.19
CA ALA A 68 -4.21 0.83 -4.87
C ALA A 68 -5.45 1.50 -5.44
N THR A 69 -6.05 2.35 -4.61
CA THR A 69 -7.13 3.25 -4.96
C THR A 69 -6.61 4.69 -4.89
N LYS A 70 -7.48 5.67 -5.14
CA LYS A 70 -7.15 7.07 -4.92
C LYS A 70 -6.70 7.37 -3.48
N THR A 71 -7.16 6.59 -2.51
CA THR A 71 -7.01 6.90 -1.07
C THR A 71 -6.20 5.87 -0.30
N ALA A 72 -5.81 4.75 -0.90
CA ALA A 72 -5.04 3.71 -0.20
C ALA A 72 -4.13 2.92 -1.14
N CYS A 73 -2.99 2.46 -0.64
CA CYS A 73 -2.18 1.43 -1.28
C CYS A 73 -1.95 0.28 -0.32
N HIS A 74 -2.32 -0.93 -0.75
CA HIS A 74 -2.12 -2.19 -0.06
C HIS A 74 -0.98 -2.96 -0.71
N MET A 75 -0.14 -3.60 0.11
CA MET A 75 0.95 -4.44 -0.36
C MET A 75 1.03 -5.72 0.48
N PHE A 76 0.96 -6.85 -0.21
CA PHE A 76 1.07 -8.20 0.34
C PHE A 76 2.39 -8.80 -0.14
N GLY A 77 3.11 -9.49 0.74
CA GLY A 77 4.37 -10.16 0.41
C GLY A 77 4.28 -11.65 0.64
N ASP A 78 5.06 -12.41 -0.13
CA ASP A 78 5.06 -13.89 -0.12
C ASP A 78 3.70 -14.51 -0.44
N VAL A 79 3.04 -13.94 -1.45
CA VAL A 79 1.80 -14.49 -1.99
C VAL A 79 2.10 -15.59 -3.00
N GLU A 80 1.15 -16.49 -3.22
CA GLU A 80 1.22 -17.44 -4.33
C GLU A 80 1.18 -16.69 -5.68
N ASP A 81 1.79 -17.29 -6.71
CA ASP A 81 1.73 -16.71 -8.05
C ASP A 81 0.27 -16.69 -8.55
N GLY A 82 -0.19 -15.53 -9.00
CA GLY A 82 -1.59 -15.33 -9.40
C GLY A 82 -2.59 -15.36 -8.24
N ALA A 83 -2.17 -15.20 -6.98
CA ALA A 83 -3.08 -15.10 -5.84
C ALA A 83 -4.16 -14.03 -6.06
N ASP A 84 -5.39 -14.34 -5.65
CA ASP A 84 -6.55 -13.45 -5.80
C ASP A 84 -6.45 -12.26 -4.84
N ILE A 85 -6.35 -11.07 -5.41
CA ILE A 85 -6.15 -9.82 -4.65
C ILE A 85 -7.40 -9.44 -3.87
N GLU A 86 -8.60 -9.73 -4.37
CA GLU A 86 -9.85 -9.46 -3.66
C GLU A 86 -9.95 -10.31 -2.39
N VAL A 87 -9.56 -11.60 -2.50
CA VAL A 87 -9.48 -12.50 -1.35
C VAL A 87 -8.49 -11.97 -0.33
N LEU A 88 -7.28 -11.59 -0.75
CA LEU A 88 -6.24 -11.03 0.14
C LEU A 88 -6.72 -9.77 0.89
N LEU A 89 -7.50 -8.90 0.24
CA LEU A 89 -8.08 -7.72 0.87
C LEU A 89 -9.12 -8.07 1.94
N THR A 90 -9.92 -9.12 1.71
CA THR A 90 -10.94 -9.57 2.68
C THR A 90 -10.35 -10.32 3.87
N GLU A 91 -9.31 -11.13 3.66
CA GLU A 91 -8.69 -11.95 4.71
C GLU A 91 -7.82 -11.13 5.68
N ILE A 92 -7.32 -9.97 5.25
CA ILE A 92 -6.27 -9.22 5.96
C ILE A 92 -6.76 -7.80 6.40
N ALA A 93 -8.05 -7.49 6.31
CA ALA A 93 -8.60 -6.22 6.77
C ALA A 93 -8.35 -6.02 8.29
N PRO A 94 -7.45 -5.11 8.76
CA PRO A 94 -6.97 -3.84 8.19
C PRO A 94 -5.43 -3.66 8.23
N VAL A 95 -4.63 -4.69 7.97
CA VAL A 95 -3.23 -4.80 8.45
C VAL A 95 -2.17 -4.26 7.48
N ALA A 96 -2.51 -3.81 6.26
CA ALA A 96 -1.49 -3.51 5.23
C ALA A 96 -1.75 -2.28 4.34
N ALA A 97 -2.61 -1.34 4.75
CA ALA A 97 -2.91 -0.15 3.96
C ALA A 97 -2.00 1.03 4.33
N ILE A 98 -1.37 1.68 3.34
CA ILE A 98 -0.96 3.08 3.45
C ILE A 98 -2.17 3.92 3.05
N THR A 99 -2.77 4.63 4.00
CA THR A 99 -3.86 5.58 3.72
C THR A 99 -3.29 6.92 3.23
N LEU A 100 -3.76 7.37 2.07
CA LEU A 100 -3.51 8.67 1.45
C LEU A 100 -4.55 9.68 1.97
N GLU A 101 -4.43 10.08 3.23
CA GLU A 101 -5.15 11.27 3.68
C GLU A 101 -4.31 12.52 3.37
N GLN A 102 -4.62 13.12 2.21
CA GLN A 102 -4.33 14.49 1.77
C GLN A 102 -3.02 15.13 2.25
N SER A 103 -2.01 15.14 1.37
CA SER A 103 -0.91 16.12 1.37
C SER A 103 -1.42 17.53 1.07
N ALA A 104 -2.30 18.08 1.91
CA ALA A 104 -2.67 19.48 1.92
C ALA A 104 -2.27 20.11 3.26
N VAL A 105 -0.96 20.16 3.51
CA VAL A 105 -0.38 21.21 4.37
C VAL A 105 0.52 22.05 3.48
N TRP A 106 -0.09 23.05 2.85
CA TRP A 106 0.57 24.31 2.55
C TRP A 106 0.35 25.26 3.74
N LEU A 107 1.41 26.03 4.04
CA LEU A 107 1.54 27.17 4.97
C LEU A 107 1.94 26.80 6.41
N ALA A 108 3.00 27.38 6.99
CA ALA A 108 3.57 28.72 6.80
C ALA A 108 5.07 28.73 6.46
#